data_AF-A0A1Z4QV33-F1
#
_entry.id   AF-A0A1Z4QV33-F1
#
_cell.length_a   1.000
_cell.length_b   1.000
_cell.length_c   1.000
_cell.angle_alpha   90.00
_cell.angle_beta   90.00
_cell.angle_gamma   90.00
#
_symmetry.space_group_name_H-M   'P 1'
#
loop_
_entity.id
_entity.type
_entity.pdbx_description
1 polymer ?
#
loop_
_entity_poly.entity_id
_entity_poly.type
_entity_poly.pdbx_seq_one_letter_code
_entity_poly.pdbx_strand_id
1 'polypeptide(L)' 'MKEYMDILDGLVGQLTLGAILEMLERICHKKAENLRTHWNDEASAKLWDKAARQIESINVDI' A
#
# COMPACT_ATOMS: atom_id res chain seq x y z
N MET A 1 12.58 -7.70 -11.13
CA MET A 1 12.99 -6.71 -10.10
C MET A 1 13.39 -5.40 -10.72
N LYS A 2 14.41 -5.35 -11.60
CA LYS A 2 14.84 -4.12 -12.29
C LYS A 2 13.68 -3.40 -13.00
N GLU A 3 12.95 -4.11 -13.84
CA GLU A 3 11.78 -3.55 -14.56
C GLU A 3 10.68 -3.00 -13.63
N TYR A 4 10.40 -3.68 -12.51
CA TYR A 4 9.42 -3.17 -11.53
C TYR A 4 9.90 -1.90 -10.82
N MET A 5 11.21 -1.79 -10.58
CA MET A 5 11.79 -0.58 -10.01
C MET A 5 11.76 0.58 -11.01
N ASP A 6 12.06 0.32 -12.28
CA ASP A 6 12.00 1.33 -13.34
C ASP A 6 10.56 1.87 -13.51
N ILE A 7 9.56 0.98 -13.43
CA ILE A 7 8.14 1.38 -13.45
C ILE A 7 7.79 2.22 -12.22
N LEU A 8 8.22 1.80 -11.03
CA LEU A 8 7.92 2.53 -9.79
C LEU A 8 8.59 3.91 -9.79
N ASP A 9 9.83 4.01 -10.26
CA ASP A 9 10.55 5.27 -10.42
C ASP A 9 9.82 6.20 -11.39
N GLY A 10 9.36 5.66 -12.53
CA GLY A 10 8.53 6.41 -13.47
C GLY A 10 7.22 6.91 -12.86
N LEU A 11 6.55 6.10 -12.03
CA LEU A 11 5.33 6.49 -11.33
C LEU A 11 5.59 7.55 -10.26
N VAL A 12 6.69 7.44 -9.51
CA VAL A 12 7.12 8.46 -8.54
C VAL A 12 7.50 9.76 -9.25
N GLY A 13 8.04 9.72 -10.47
CA GLY A 13 8.32 10.91 -11.26
C GLY A 13 7.06 11.58 -11.85
N GLN A 14 6.01 10.80 -12.14
CA GLN A 14 4.73 11.31 -12.65
C GLN A 14 3.78 11.79 -11.55
N LEU A 15 3.90 11.21 -10.35
CA LEU A 15 3.12 11.52 -9.17
C LEU A 15 4.05 12.11 -8.09
N THR A 16 3.57 12.22 -6.85
CA THR A 16 4.45 12.50 -5.71
C THR A 16 4.68 11.22 -4.93
N LEU A 17 5.78 11.13 -4.18
CA LEU A 17 6.01 9.99 -3.28
C LEU A 17 4.85 9.84 -2.28
N GLY A 18 4.28 10.93 -1.79
CA GLY A 18 3.08 10.92 -0.95
C GLY A 18 1.87 10.27 -1.63
N ALA A 19 1.61 10.58 -2.91
CA ALA A 19 0.51 9.96 -3.66
C ALA A 19 0.73 8.45 -3.85
N ILE A 20 1.97 8.01 -4.09
CA ILE A 20 2.31 6.58 -4.19
C ILE A 20 2.06 5.87 -2.85
N LEU A 21 2.45 6.47 -1.73
CA LEU A 21 2.20 5.92 -0.40
C LEU A 21 0.70 5.81 -0.11
N GLU A 22 -0.11 6.83 -0.42
CA GLU A 22 -1.56 6.77 -0.27
C GLU A 22 -2.17 5.64 -1.13
N MET A 23 -1.69 5.44 -2.35
CA MET A 23 -2.12 4.32 -3.19
C MET A 23 -1.79 2.96 -2.58
N LEU A 24 -0.60 2.81 -1.98
CA LEU A 24 -0.21 1.58 -1.28
C LEU A 24 -1.06 1.33 -0.04
N GLU A 25 -1.37 2.36 0.75
CA GLU A 25 -2.29 2.28 1.89
C GLU A 25 -3.67 1.77 1.44
N ARG A 26 -4.25 2.36 0.39
CA ARG A 26 -5.54 1.92 -0.19
C ARG A 26 -5.50 0.46 -0.66
N ILE A 27 -4.38 0.02 -1.25
CA ILE A 27 -4.18 -1.38 -1.64
C ILE A 27 -4.19 -2.29 -0.41
N CYS A 28 -3.52 -1.89 0.68
CA CYS A 28 -3.51 -2.64 1.93
C CYS A 28 -4.93 -2.80 2.50
N HIS A 29 -5.73 -1.74 2.57
CA HIS A 29 -7.12 -1.83 3.01
C HIS A 29 -7.97 -2.73 2.13
N LYS A 30 -7.83 -2.63 0.80
CA LYS A 30 -8.55 -3.50 -0.13
C LYS A 30 -8.17 -4.98 0.04
N LYS A 31 -6.89 -5.27 0.30
CA LYS A 31 -6.43 -6.64 0.58
C LYS A 31 -6.99 -7.15 1.90
N ALA A 32 -6.98 -6.34 2.96
CA ALA A 32 -7.57 -6.69 4.24
C ALA A 32 -9.07 -7.01 4.11
N GLU A 33 -9.81 -6.16 3.41
CA GLU A 33 -11.24 -6.36 3.20
C GLU A 33 -11.56 -7.63 2.42
N ASN A 34 -10.80 -7.91 1.35
CA ASN A 34 -10.96 -9.14 0.59
C ASN A 34 -10.68 -10.38 1.44
N LEU A 35 -9.67 -10.33 2.32
CA LEU A 35 -9.36 -11.44 3.24
C LEU A 35 -10.50 -11.72 4.21
N ARG A 36 -11.14 -10.68 4.75
CA ARG A 36 -12.32 -10.84 5.62
C ARG A 36 -13.51 -11.41 4.87
N THR A 37 -13.84 -10.81 3.74
CA THR A 37 -15.12 -11.04 3.06
C THR A 37 -15.13 -12.30 2.18
N HIS A 38 -14.00 -12.64 1.57
CA HIS A 38 -13.94 -13.76 0.61
C HIS A 38 -13.26 -15.00 1.19
N TRP A 39 -12.32 -14.83 2.12
CA TRP A 39 -11.47 -15.91 2.62
C TRP A 39 -11.62 -16.17 4.12
N ASN A 40 -12.39 -15.34 4.83
CA ASN A 40 -12.59 -15.42 6.28
C ASN A 40 -11.28 -15.49 7.08
N ASP A 41 -10.22 -14.87 6.56
CA ASP A 41 -8.88 -14.86 7.16
C ASP A 41 -8.63 -13.54 7.88
N GLU A 42 -9.16 -13.46 9.10
CA GLU A 42 -9.05 -12.28 9.96
C GLU A 42 -7.60 -12.01 10.41
N ALA A 43 -6.77 -13.06 10.52
CA ALA A 43 -5.39 -12.94 10.97
C ALA A 43 -4.54 -12.21 9.93
N SER A 44 -4.62 -12.64 8.67
CA SER A 44 -3.94 -11.96 7.56
C SER A 44 -4.54 -10.58 7.30
N ALA A 45 -5.86 -10.41 7.43
CA ALA A 45 -6.50 -9.09 7.28
C ALA A 45 -5.93 -8.05 8.25
N LYS A 46 -5.70 -8.43 9.51
CA LYS A 46 -5.07 -7.57 10.52
C LYS A 46 -3.63 -7.18 10.18
N LEU A 47 -2.87 -8.05 9.51
CA LEU A 47 -1.51 -7.73 9.06
C LEU A 47 -1.54 -6.64 7.98
N TRP A 48 -2.49 -6.74 7.04
CA TRP A 48 -2.68 -5.73 5.99
C TRP A 48 -3.14 -4.38 6.56
N ASP A 49 -4.07 -4.38 7.52
CA ASP A 49 -4.46 -3.14 8.20
C ASP A 49 -3.31 -2.51 8.99
N LYS A 50 -2.47 -3.34 9.63
CA LYS A 50 -1.27 -2.85 10.32
C LYS A 50 -0.31 -2.20 9.33
N ALA A 51 -0.09 -2.81 8.16
CA ALA A 51 0.75 -2.25 7.11
C ALA A 51 0.19 -0.92 6.58
N ALA A 52 -1.14 -0.82 6.37
CA ALA A 52 -1.79 0.43 5.96
C ALA A 52 -1.52 1.57 6.94
N ARG A 53 -1.72 1.32 8.24
CA ARG A 53 -1.44 2.32 9.30
C ARG A 53 0.04 2.72 9.37
N GLN A 54 0.95 1.78 9.10
CA GLN A 54 2.37 2.11 9.04
C GLN A 54 2.65 3.07 7.89
N ILE A 55 2.04 2.85 6.72
CA ILE A 55 2.18 3.71 5.54
C ILE A 55 1.59 5.10 5.81
N GLU A 56 0.39 5.17 6.40
CA GLU A 56 -0.27 6.43 6.79
C GLU A 56 0.61 7.27 7.72
N SER A 57 1.39 6.63 8.59
CA SER A 57 2.30 7.31 9.51
C SER A 57 3.60 7.83 8.87
N ILE A 58 3.88 7.48 7.61
CA ILE A 58 5.08 7.95 6.91
C ILE A 58 4.85 9.39 6.47
N ASN A 59 5.47 10.32 7.18
CA ASN A 59 5.46 11.72 6.80
C ASN A 59 6.57 11.97 5.76
N VAL A 60 6.18 12.19 4.50
CA VAL A 60 7.11 12.49 3.40
C VAL A 60 6.90 13.94 2.99
N ASP A 61 7.91 14.76 3.27
CA ASP A 61 7.96 16.18 2.92
C ASP A 61 9.15 16.38 1.96
N ILE A 62 8.99 15.92 0.71
CA ILE A 62 9.97 16.08 -0.38
C ILE A 62 9.30 16.46 -1.70
#